data_AF-A0A7G2IR72-F1
#
_entry.id   AF-A0A7G2IR72-F1
#
_cell.length_a   1.000
_cell.length_b   1.000
_cell.length_c   1.000
_cell.angle_alpha   90.00
_cell.angle_beta   90.00
_cell.angle_gamma   90.00
#
_symmetry.space_group_name_H-M   'P 1'
#
loop_
_entity.id
_entity.type
_entity.pdbx_description
1 polymer ?
#
loop_
_entity_poly.entity_id
_entity_poly.type
_entity_poly.pdbx_seq_one_letter_code
_entity_poly.pdbx_strand_id
1 'polypeptide(L)'
;MVTIRWDIKTIDRLSMVEDVLKEFSCCDINIISMKVTPGRILIKSWCRQLQDISCVQSCLSQRADIINVAYLCEEISELSTPEPERPRYFSDIICSSLSMHALIEKAIKNC
;
A
#
# COMPACT_ATOMS: atom_id res chain seq x y z
N MET A 1 3.25 9.32 -6.70
CA MET A 1 3.09 8.50 -5.49
C MET A 1 4.07 7.35 -5.57
N VAL A 2 4.72 7.04 -4.46
CA VAL A 2 5.79 6.04 -4.39
C VAL A 2 5.43 5.00 -3.34
N THR A 3 5.78 3.74 -3.61
CA THR A 3 5.61 2.66 -2.65
C THR A 3 6.90 2.48 -1.87
N ILE A 4 6.81 2.54 -0.54
CA ILE A 4 7.94 2.38 0.35
C ILE A 4 7.79 1.08 1.13
N ARG A 5 8.88 0.30 1.20
CA ARG A 5 8.99 -0.86 2.07
C ARG A 5 9.88 -0.51 3.26
N TRP A 6 9.30 -0.52 4.44
CA TRP A 6 9.96 -0.24 5.71
C TRP A 6 10.38 -1.54 6.38
N ASP A 7 11.58 -1.53 6.92
CA ASP A 7 12.14 -2.57 7.76
C ASP A 7 12.56 -1.96 9.10
N ILE A 8 11.72 -2.18 10.11
CA ILE A 8 11.83 -1.57 11.42
C ILE A 8 12.25 -2.64 12.41
N LYS A 9 13.48 -2.54 12.93
CA LYS A 9 13.98 -3.39 14.01
C LYS A 9 13.70 -2.73 15.34
N THR A 10 13.24 -3.51 16.30
CA THR A 10 12.70 -2.99 17.55
C THR A 10 12.87 -4.00 18.69
N ILE A 11 12.75 -3.54 19.93
CA ILE A 11 12.70 -4.39 21.11
C ILE A 11 11.27 -4.94 21.25
N ASP A 12 11.13 -6.23 21.56
CA ASP A 12 9.82 -6.83 21.79
C ASP A 12 9.17 -6.29 23.05
N ARG A 13 8.25 -5.33 22.85
CA ARG A 13 7.43 -4.72 23.89
C ARG A 13 5.96 -4.74 23.51
N LEU A 14 5.10 -4.88 24.51
CA LEU A 14 3.65 -5.09 24.34
C LEU A 14 2.95 -4.02 23.46
N SER A 15 3.41 -2.77 23.49
CA SER A 15 2.79 -1.64 22.78
C SER A 15 3.55 -1.17 21.54
N MET A 16 4.63 -1.85 21.16
CA MET A 16 5.53 -1.43 20.09
C MET A 16 4.82 -1.29 18.73
N VAL A 17 3.89 -2.20 18.41
CA VAL A 17 3.13 -2.15 17.15
C VAL A 17 2.22 -0.92 17.12
N GLU A 18 1.50 -0.65 18.20
CA GLU A 18 0.61 0.51 18.32
C GLU A 18 1.40 1.82 18.15
N ASP A 19 2.55 1.88 18.81
CA ASP A 19 3.46 3.00 18.77
C ASP A 19 4.00 3.29 17.37
N VAL A 20 4.42 2.26 16.63
CA VAL A 20 4.83 2.40 15.22
C VAL A 20 3.66 2.88 14.37
N LEU A 21 2.46 2.29 14.52
CA LEU A 21 1.29 2.70 13.75
C LEU A 21 0.89 4.15 14.00
N LYS A 22 1.06 4.66 15.22
CA LYS A 22 0.83 6.08 15.55
C LYS A 22 1.74 7.00 14.75
N GLU A 23 3.03 6.67 14.61
CA GLU A 23 3.93 7.51 13.82
C GLU A 23 3.50 7.59 12.35
N PHE A 24 3.11 6.46 11.74
CA PHE A 24 2.58 6.46 10.38
C PHE A 24 1.28 7.26 10.25
N SER A 25 0.39 7.15 11.24
CA SER A 25 -0.86 7.92 11.27
C SER A 25 -0.62 9.42 11.45
N CYS A 26 0.32 9.82 12.31
CA CYS A 26 0.69 11.22 12.52
C CYS A 26 1.25 11.87 11.24
N CYS A 27 1.89 11.07 10.39
CA CYS A 27 2.45 11.53 9.11
C CYS A 27 1.46 11.44 7.93
N ASP A 28 0.16 11.13 8.16
CA ASP A 28 -0.85 10.90 7.10
C ASP A 28 -0.41 9.85 6.05
N ILE A 29 0.27 8.79 6.51
CA ILE A 29 0.82 7.73 5.64
C ILE A 29 -0.09 6.53 5.57
N ASN A 30 -0.50 6.19 4.34
CA ASN A 30 -1.33 5.03 4.06
C ASN A 30 -0.53 3.74 4.10
N ILE A 31 -0.83 2.85 5.04
CA ILE A 31 -0.27 1.50 5.12
C ILE A 31 -1.07 0.57 4.21
N ILE A 32 -0.37 -0.11 3.30
CA ILE A 32 -0.93 -1.10 2.37
C ILE A 32 -0.93 -2.48 3.01
N SER A 33 0.17 -2.84 3.65
CA SER A 33 0.32 -4.11 4.34
C SER A 33 1.37 -4.03 5.44
N MET A 34 1.25 -4.90 6.43
CA MET A 34 2.17 -5.01 7.54
C MET A 34 2.40 -6.49 7.87
N LYS A 35 3.63 -6.83 8.24
CA LYS A 35 3.99 -8.11 8.85
C LYS A 35 4.75 -7.83 10.13
N VAL A 36 4.27 -8.39 11.23
CA VAL A 36 4.92 -8.29 12.54
C VAL A 36 5.53 -9.65 12.88
N THR A 37 6.78 -9.62 13.32
CA THR A 37 7.50 -10.77 13.87
C THR A 37 8.23 -10.31 15.14
N PRO A 38 8.63 -11.23 16.04
CA PRO A 38 9.46 -10.86 17.19
C PRO A 38 10.68 -10.03 16.76
N GLY A 39 10.82 -8.84 17.32
CA GLY A 39 11.90 -7.88 17.13
C GLY A 39 11.87 -7.09 15.81
N ARG A 40 10.82 -7.25 14.98
CA ARG A 40 10.81 -6.67 13.64
C ARG A 40 9.41 -6.43 13.08
N ILE A 41 9.19 -5.24 12.54
CA ILE A 41 8.00 -4.88 11.75
C ILE A 41 8.42 -4.57 10.31
N LEU A 42 7.73 -5.19 9.37
CA LEU A 42 7.80 -4.85 7.95
C LEU A 42 6.51 -4.13 7.56
N ILE A 43 6.61 -2.94 6.98
CA ILE A 43 5.46 -2.16 6.51
C ILE A 43 5.65 -1.85 5.03
N LYS A 44 4.58 -1.99 4.24
CA LYS A 44 4.48 -1.43 2.90
C LYS A 44 3.52 -0.25 2.95
N SER A 45 3.95 0.94 2.51
CA SER A 45 3.12 2.14 2.55
C SER A 45 3.15 2.92 1.23
N TRP A 46 2.18 3.82 1.06
CA TRP A 46 2.21 4.84 0.01
C TRP A 46 2.67 6.18 0.59
N CYS A 47 3.69 6.74 -0.03
CA CYS A 47 4.13 8.12 0.22
C CYS A 47 3.74 9.00 -0.97
N ARG A 48 3.24 10.20 -0.68
CA ARG A 48 2.89 11.20 -1.69
C ARG A 48 4.16 11.91 -2.16
N GLN A 49 5.10 12.17 -1.25
CA GLN A 49 6.31 12.93 -1.47
C GLN A 49 7.53 12.26 -0.79
N LEU A 50 8.75 12.65 -1.16
CA LEU A 50 9.96 12.12 -0.51
C LEU A 50 10.10 12.61 0.94
N GLN A 51 9.58 13.80 1.25
CA GLN A 51 9.57 14.38 2.59
C GLN A 51 8.81 13.52 3.60
N ASP A 52 7.77 12.81 3.13
CA ASP A 52 7.00 11.85 3.93
C ASP A 52 7.90 10.76 4.53
N ILE A 53 8.88 10.31 3.75
CA ILE A 53 9.84 9.28 4.16
C ILE A 53 10.69 9.81 5.31
N SER A 54 11.26 11.01 5.13
CA SER A 54 12.11 11.65 6.15
C SER A 54 11.32 11.94 7.43
N CYS A 55 10.04 12.28 7.32
CA CYS A 55 9.16 12.53 8.46
C CYS A 55 8.97 11.26 9.31
N VAL A 56 8.50 10.17 8.69
CA VAL A 56 8.30 8.88 9.36
C VAL A 56 9.60 8.34 9.95
N GLN A 57 10.69 8.40 9.17
CA GLN A 57 12.00 7.93 9.63
C GLN A 57 12.48 8.69 10.86
N SER A 58 12.34 10.02 10.89
CA SER A 58 12.74 10.85 12.02
C SER A 58 11.91 10.53 13.27
N CYS A 59 10.58 10.42 13.11
CA CYS A 59 9.67 10.07 14.20
C CYS A 59 10.02 8.70 14.82
N LEU A 60 10.19 7.67 13.98
CA LEU A 60 10.55 6.33 14.46
C LEU A 60 11.94 6.29 15.12
N SER A 61 12.91 7.03 14.59
CA SER A 61 14.29 7.01 15.11
C SER A 61 14.42 7.69 16.48
N GLN A 62 13.43 8.50 16.90
CA GLN A 62 13.41 9.13 18.22
C GLN A 62 12.88 8.18 19.31
N ARG A 63 12.32 7.02 18.94
CA ARG A 63 11.76 6.09 19.91
C ARG A 63 12.84 5.18 20.47
N ALA A 64 12.92 5.10 21.80
CA ALA A 64 13.96 4.35 22.51
C ALA A 64 13.91 2.82 22.27
N ASP A 65 12.76 2.30 21.86
CA ASP A 65 12.52 0.89 21.55
C ASP A 65 12.78 0.54 20.08
N ILE A 66 13.14 1.52 19.24
CA ILE A 66 13.52 1.31 17.84
C ILE A 66 15.04 1.19 17.74
N ILE A 67 15.50 0.04 17.23
CA ILE A 67 16.92 -0.27 17.07
C ILE A 67 17.43 0.26 15.72
N ASN A 68 16.62 0.10 14.66
CA ASN A 68 16.98 0.53 13.32
C ASN A 68 15.73 0.72 12.45
N VAL A 69 15.80 1.69 11.54
CA VAL A 69 14.77 1.93 10.51
C VAL A 69 15.46 1.97 9.16
N ALA A 70 15.23 0.95 8.35
CA ALA A 70 15.64 0.92 6.95
C ALA A 70 14.40 1.03 6.05
N TYR A 71 14.58 1.57 4.85
CA TYR A 71 13.52 1.60 3.84
C TYR A 71 14.07 1.38 2.45
N LEU A 72 13.21 0.86 1.57
CA LEU A 72 13.45 0.73 0.15
C LEU A 72 12.36 1.49 -0.60
N CYS A 73 12.78 2.42 -1.44
CA CYS A 73 11.94 3.13 -2.38
C CYS A 73 11.77 2.27 -3.63
N GLU A 74 10.57 1.74 -3.87
CA GLU A 74 10.25 1.13 -5.15
C GLU A 74 9.81 2.26 -6.09
N GLU A 75 10.77 2.85 -6.82
CA GLU A 75 10.41 3.64 -8.00
C GLU A 75 9.62 2.73 -8.95
N ILE A 76 8.49 3.24 -9.44
CA ILE A 76 7.71 2.57 -10.48
C ILE A 76 8.57 2.61 -11.75
N SER A 77 9.45 1.62 -11.92
CA SER A 77 9.92 1.26 -13.25
C SER A 77 8.69 0.78 -14.02
N GLU A 78 8.38 1.49 -15.11
CA GLU A 78 7.29 1.27 -16.06
C GLU A 78 5.95 1.93 -15.71
N LEU A 79 5.85 3.25 -15.97
CA LEU A 79 4.60 3.85 -16.44
C LEU A 79 4.87 4.68 -17.71
N SER A 80 5.36 4.01 -18.74
CA SER A 80 5.37 4.53 -20.13
C SER A 80 4.53 3.62 -21.01
N THR A 81 3.26 3.44 -20.64
CA THR A 81 2.18 3.21 -21.61
C THR A 81 1.03 4.13 -21.21
N PRO A 82 0.40 4.85 -22.17
CA PRO A 82 -0.85 5.53 -21.87
C PRO A 82 -1.83 4.45 -21.41
N GLU A 83 -2.33 4.55 -20.17
CA GLU A 83 -3.38 3.65 -19.70
C GLU A 83 -4.51 3.68 -20.73
N PRO A 84 -4.91 2.53 -21.33
CA PRO A 84 -6.19 2.49 -22.03
C PRO A 84 -7.25 2.89 -21.00
N GLU A 85 -8.12 3.84 -21.37
CA GLU A 85 -9.12 4.45 -20.50
C GLU A 85 -9.68 3.42 -19.50
N ARG A 86 -9.28 3.53 -18.23
CA ARG A 86 -9.76 2.60 -17.21
C ARG A 86 -11.29 2.66 -17.22
N PRO A 87 -11.98 1.51 -17.38
CA PRO A 87 -13.43 1.48 -17.36
C PRO A 87 -13.93 2.10 -16.05
N ARG A 88 -14.75 3.15 -16.16
CA ARG A 88 -15.17 3.97 -15.02
C ARG A 88 -16.27 3.29 -14.21
N TYR A 89 -16.97 2.33 -14.83
CA TYR A 89 -18.03 1.55 -14.20
C TYR A 89 -17.82 0.05 -14.42
N PHE A 90 -18.27 -0.76 -13.46
CA PHE A 90 -18.22 -2.22 -13.54
C PHE A 90 -19.00 -2.76 -14.77
N SER A 91 -20.00 -2.01 -15.23
CA SER A 91 -20.73 -2.27 -16.47
C SER A 91 -19.82 -2.29 -17.69
N ASP A 92 -18.80 -1.43 -17.75
CA ASP A 92 -17.91 -1.30 -18.90
C ASP A 92 -16.96 -2.52 -19.00
N ILE A 93 -16.68 -3.16 -17.87
CA ILE A 93 -15.91 -4.41 -17.77
C ILE A 93 -16.79 -5.60 -18.18
N ILE A 94 -18.02 -5.65 -17.68
CA ILE A 94 -18.97 -6.72 -18.02
C ILE A 94 -19.31 -6.68 -19.52
N CYS A 95 -19.64 -5.50 -20.03
CA CYS A 95 -20.03 -5.27 -21.42
C CYS A 95 -18.84 -5.22 -22.39
N SER A 96 -17.61 -5.51 -21.97
CA SER A 96 -16.48 -5.72 -22.88
C SER A 96 -16.08 -7.21 -22.99
N SER A 97 -16.58 -8.05 -22.08
CA SER A 97 -16.35 -9.49 -22.12
C SER A 97 -17.29 -10.19 -23.12
N LEU A 98 -16.70 -10.85 -24.12
CA LEU A 98 -17.46 -11.67 -25.10
C LEU A 98 -18.26 -12.79 -24.41
N SER A 99 -17.70 -13.38 -23.35
CA SER A 99 -18.37 -14.42 -22.57
C SER A 99 -19.61 -13.89 -21.84
N MET A 100 -19.55 -12.66 -21.31
CA MET A 100 -20.70 -12.03 -20.67
C MET A 100 -21.77 -11.64 -21.68
N HIS A 101 -21.40 -11.15 -22.86
CA HIS A 101 -22.36 -10.90 -23.93
C HIS A 101 -23.13 -12.17 -24.31
N ALA A 102 -22.45 -13.30 -24.46
CA ALA A 102 -23.11 -14.56 -24.78
C ALA A 102 -24.11 -15.00 -23.69
N LEU A 103 -23.79 -14.76 -22.42
CA LEU A 103 -24.70 -15.04 -21.29
C LEU A 103 -25.91 -14.09 -21.28
N ILE A 104 -25.69 -12.80 -21.53
CA ILE A 104 -26.75 -11.78 -21.58
C ILE A 104 -27.70 -12.07 -22.76
N GLU A 105 -27.18 -12.35 -23.95
CA GLU A 105 -28.01 -12.73 -25.11
C GLU A 105 -28.84 -13.98 -24.83
N LYS A 106 -28.24 -14.98 -24.17
CA LYS A 106 -28.95 -16.21 -23.79
C LYS A 106 -30.04 -15.93 -22.77
N ALA A 107 -29.84 -15.02 -21.84
CA ALA A 107 -30.87 -14.62 -20.87
C ALA A 107 -32.03 -13.89 -21.58
N ILE A 108 -31.73 -12.95 -22.49
CA ILE A 108 -32.74 -12.19 -23.23
C ILE A 108 -33.56 -13.09 -24.16
N LYS A 109 -32.94 -14.06 -24.84
CA LYS A 109 -33.65 -15.00 -25.74
C LYS A 109 -34.57 -15.99 -25.01
N ASN A 110 -34.46 -16.11 -23.69
CA ASN A 110 -35.29 -17.01 -22.87
C ASN A 110 -36.33 -16.27 -22.02
N CYS A 111 -36.51 -14.96 -22.24
CA CYS A 111 -37.64 -14.16 -21.75
C CYS A 111 -38.68 -13.97 -22.87
#